data_AF-A0A2V8GBS3-F1
#
_entry.id   AF-A0A2V8GBS3-F1
#
_cell.length_a   1.000
_cell.length_b   1.000
_cell.length_c   1.000
_cell.angle_alpha   90.00
_cell.angle_beta   90.00
_cell.angle_gamma   90.00
#
_symmetry.space_group_name_H-M   'P 1'
#
loop_
_entity.id
_entity.type
_entity.pdbx_description
1 polymer ?
#
loop_
_entity_poly.entity_id
_entity_poly.type
_entity_poly.pdbx_seq_one_letter_code
_entity_poly.pdbx_strand_id
1 'polypeptide(L)'
;MEVSEVRRRVRAAVEQARRQAAERRTRTDDAARAYEQFLTRIAVPAFHLVATALAGEGHRFKVFTPAGTVRLSSERSADDYVELALDADRDRSTVIVRVNRGRGRRLISSEREVKPGKGIAELSEEDVIDTVLEELAPFVER
;
A
#
# COMPACT_ATOMS: atom_id res chain seq x y z
N MET A 1 -26.74 -39.01 -6.75
CA MET A 1 -26.88 -37.54 -6.78
C MET A 1 -27.60 -37.19 -8.06
N GLU A 2 -28.78 -36.58 -7.99
CA GLU A 2 -29.60 -36.33 -9.17
C GLU A 2 -29.27 -34.97 -9.82
N VAL A 3 -29.52 -34.85 -11.12
CA VAL A 3 -29.31 -33.59 -11.89
C VAL A 3 -30.09 -32.42 -11.26
N SER A 4 -31.25 -32.69 -10.68
CA SER A 4 -32.07 -31.71 -9.94
C SER A 4 -31.37 -31.19 -8.68
N GLU A 5 -30.66 -32.05 -7.95
CA GLU A 5 -29.88 -31.71 -6.76
C GLU A 5 -28.64 -30.88 -7.15
N VAL A 6 -27.96 -31.26 -8.24
CA VAL A 6 -26.83 -30.51 -8.80
C VAL A 6 -27.29 -29.13 -9.27
N ARG A 7 -28.40 -29.03 -10.02
CA ARG A 7 -28.98 -27.74 -10.44
C ARG A 7 -29.33 -26.84 -9.27
N ARG A 8 -29.89 -27.39 -8.19
CA ARG A 8 -30.18 -26.63 -6.96
C ARG A 8 -28.90 -26.10 -6.30
N ARG A 9 -27.86 -26.94 -6.17
CA ARG A 9 -26.56 -26.54 -5.61
C ARG A 9 -25.86 -25.47 -6.47
N VAL A 10 -25.88 -25.62 -7.80
CA VAL A 10 -25.31 -24.63 -8.73
C VAL A 10 -26.04 -23.30 -8.61
N ARG A 11 -27.37 -23.29 -8.57
CA ARG A 11 -28.14 -22.05 -8.40
C ARG A 11 -27.82 -21.36 -7.08
N ALA A 12 -27.71 -22.12 -5.99
CA ALA A 12 -27.32 -21.57 -4.69
C ALA A 12 -25.91 -20.97 -4.70
N ALA A 13 -24.94 -21.64 -5.32
CA ALA A 13 -23.58 -21.16 -5.45
C ALA A 13 -23.48 -19.87 -6.29
N VAL A 14 -24.24 -19.79 -7.39
CA VAL A 14 -24.30 -18.57 -8.23
C VAL A 14 -24.92 -17.40 -7.47
N GLU A 15 -26.01 -17.61 -6.74
CA GLU A 15 -26.63 -16.56 -5.91
C GLU A 15 -25.73 -16.11 -4.75
N GLN A 16 -24.96 -17.04 -4.17
CA GLN A 16 -23.95 -16.70 -3.16
C GLN A 16 -22.80 -15.89 -3.77
N ALA A 17 -22.28 -16.30 -4.93
CA ALA A 17 -21.21 -15.58 -5.62
C ALA A 17 -21.64 -14.17 -6.04
N ARG A 18 -22.90 -13.99 -6.46
CA ARG A 18 -23.47 -12.66 -6.78
C ARG A 18 -23.53 -11.75 -5.55
N ARG A 19 -24.02 -12.27 -4.41
CA ARG A 19 -24.05 -11.53 -3.14
C ARG A 19 -22.65 -11.13 -2.68
N GLN A 20 -21.71 -12.08 -2.67
CA GLN A 20 -20.31 -11.81 -2.33
C GLN A 20 -19.65 -10.80 -3.29
N ALA A 21 -20.00 -10.79 -4.58
CA ALA A 21 -19.49 -9.81 -5.52
C ALA A 21 -20.00 -8.39 -5.22
N ALA A 22 -21.28 -8.22 -4.85
CA ALA A 22 -21.84 -6.93 -4.47
C ALA A 22 -21.25 -6.40 -3.14
N GLU A 23 -21.08 -7.29 -2.15
CA GLU A 23 -20.42 -6.97 -0.88
C GLU A 23 -18.95 -6.60 -1.08
N ARG A 24 -18.23 -7.30 -1.97
CA ARG A 24 -16.84 -6.95 -2.33
C ARG A 24 -16.75 -5.55 -2.94
N ARG A 25 -17.62 -5.19 -3.88
CA ARG A 25 -17.62 -3.84 -4.47
C ARG A 25 -17.80 -2.74 -3.42
N THR A 26 -18.78 -2.91 -2.55
CA THR A 26 -19.04 -1.94 -1.46
C THR A 26 -17.81 -1.79 -0.57
N ARG A 27 -17.18 -2.92 -0.18
CA ARG A 27 -15.95 -2.92 0.62
C ARG A 27 -14.78 -2.24 -0.09
N THR A 28 -14.59 -2.50 -1.39
CA THR A 28 -13.53 -1.87 -2.19
C THR A 28 -13.75 -0.36 -2.30
N ASP A 29 -14.98 0.10 -2.52
CA ASP A 29 -15.29 1.52 -2.61
C ASP A 29 -15.10 2.26 -1.28
N ASP A 30 -15.48 1.62 -0.16
CA ASP A 30 -15.23 2.16 1.19
C ASP A 30 -13.72 2.22 1.49
N ALA A 31 -12.96 1.19 1.13
CA ALA A 31 -11.52 1.15 1.31
C ALA A 31 -10.79 2.20 0.46
N ALA A 32 -11.22 2.38 -0.80
CA ALA A 32 -10.67 3.43 -1.67
C ALA A 32 -10.89 4.83 -1.08
N ARG A 33 -12.11 5.11 -0.60
CA ARG A 33 -12.42 6.39 0.07
C ARG A 33 -11.63 6.59 1.36
N ALA A 34 -11.49 5.55 2.18
CA ALA A 34 -10.66 5.61 3.39
C ALA A 34 -9.19 5.86 3.04
N TYR A 35 -8.70 5.20 1.99
CA TYR A 35 -7.33 5.35 1.51
C TYR A 35 -7.04 6.74 0.96
N GLU A 36 -7.93 7.34 0.17
CA GLU A 36 -7.75 8.71 -0.33
C GLU A 36 -7.63 9.73 0.82
N GLN A 37 -8.44 9.56 1.87
CA GLN A 37 -8.38 10.41 3.05
C GLN A 37 -7.08 10.20 3.83
N PHE A 38 -6.69 8.95 4.05
CA PHE A 38 -5.42 8.58 4.68
C PHE A 38 -4.22 9.13 3.89
N LEU A 39 -4.21 8.94 2.57
CA LEU A 39 -3.14 9.37 1.68
C LEU A 39 -2.92 10.88 1.80
N THR A 40 -4.01 11.65 1.69
CA THR A 40 -3.95 13.12 1.68
C THR A 40 -3.64 13.71 3.05
N ARG A 41 -4.23 13.16 4.13
CA ARG A 41 -4.16 13.76 5.47
C ARG A 41 -2.99 13.26 6.31
N ILE A 42 -2.49 12.06 6.03
CA ILE A 42 -1.51 11.38 6.88
C ILE A 42 -0.26 11.02 6.07
N ALA A 43 -0.40 10.24 5.00
CA ALA A 43 0.76 9.67 4.32
C ALA A 43 1.61 10.73 3.57
N VAL A 44 0.98 11.64 2.83
CA VAL A 44 1.70 12.69 2.09
C VAL A 44 2.46 13.64 3.03
N PRO A 45 1.83 14.19 4.09
CA PRO A 45 2.55 14.97 5.11
C PRO A 45 3.71 14.19 5.75
N ALA A 46 3.49 12.93 6.15
CA ALA A 46 4.52 12.08 6.75
C ALA A 46 5.74 11.91 5.82
N PHE A 47 5.51 11.67 4.53
CA PHE A 47 6.58 11.56 3.53
C PHE A 47 7.37 12.86 3.37
N HIS A 48 6.71 14.02 3.43
CA HIS A 48 7.39 15.31 3.41
C HIS A 48 8.21 15.58 4.67
N LEU A 49 7.72 15.17 5.85
CA LEU A 49 8.48 15.24 7.10
C LEU A 49 9.75 14.40 7.01
N VAL A 50 9.63 13.13 6.57
CA VAL A 50 10.77 12.23 6.39
C VAL A 50 11.77 12.79 5.36
N ALA A 51 11.30 13.28 4.20
CA ALA A 51 12.17 13.87 3.20
C ALA A 51 12.94 15.09 3.72
N THR A 52 12.28 15.92 4.53
CA THR A 52 12.87 17.10 5.16
C THR A 52 13.94 16.70 6.18
N ALA A 53 13.66 15.70 7.01
CA ALA A 53 14.62 15.16 7.98
C ALA A 53 15.85 14.56 7.28
N LEU A 54 15.63 13.73 6.25
CA LEU A 54 16.71 13.15 5.44
C LEU A 54 17.59 14.23 4.80
N ALA A 55 17.00 15.31 4.28
CA ALA A 55 17.74 16.41 3.70
C ALA A 55 18.65 17.10 4.71
N GLY A 56 18.18 17.27 5.97
CA GLY A 56 18.99 17.78 7.08
C GLY A 56 20.22 16.92 7.40
N GLU A 57 20.09 15.61 7.23
CA GLU A 57 21.17 14.61 7.38
C GLU A 57 22.03 14.44 6.10
N GLY A 58 21.78 15.21 5.04
CA GLY A 58 22.52 15.14 3.77
C GLY A 58 22.07 14.04 2.79
N HIS A 59 20.96 13.36 3.09
CA HIS A 59 20.34 12.37 2.21
C HIS A 59 19.26 13.03 1.34
N ARG A 60 19.52 13.14 0.04
CA ARG A 60 18.58 13.79 -0.89
C ARG A 60 17.54 12.83 -1.42
N PHE A 61 16.31 13.03 -0.98
CA PHE A 61 15.12 12.35 -1.48
C PHE A 61 14.06 13.36 -1.89
N LYS A 62 13.24 12.97 -2.86
CA LYS A 62 12.13 13.78 -3.36
C LYS A 62 10.82 13.02 -3.22
N VAL A 63 9.78 13.73 -2.78
CA VAL A 63 8.42 13.21 -2.67
C VAL A 63 7.69 13.41 -4.00
N PHE A 64 7.00 12.37 -4.45
CA PHE A 64 6.10 12.37 -5.58
C PHE A 64 4.75 11.83 -5.14
N THR A 65 3.67 12.39 -5.67
CA THR A 65 2.30 11.94 -5.40
C THR A 65 1.60 11.56 -6.71
N PRO A 66 1.98 10.42 -7.34
CA PRO A 66 1.22 9.86 -8.45
C PRO A 66 -0.22 9.56 -8.01
N ALA A 67 -1.13 9.41 -8.98
CA ALA A 67 -2.53 9.11 -8.68
C ALA A 67 -2.65 7.84 -7.83
N GLY A 68 -3.15 7.98 -6.60
CA GLY A 68 -3.38 6.87 -5.68
C GLY A 68 -2.13 6.30 -5.01
N THR A 69 -0.99 7.00 -5.03
CA THR A 69 0.22 6.61 -4.28
C THR A 69 0.96 7.82 -3.72
N VAL A 70 1.86 7.58 -2.77
CA VAL A 70 2.93 8.54 -2.41
C VAL A 70 4.26 7.82 -2.46
N ARG A 71 5.26 8.46 -3.07
CA ARG A 71 6.58 7.88 -3.32
C ARG A 71 7.67 8.82 -2.85
N LEU A 72 8.64 8.27 -2.13
CA LEU A 72 9.90 8.90 -1.74
C LEU A 72 11.02 8.29 -2.60
N SER A 73 11.61 9.06 -3.49
CA SER A 73 12.66 8.58 -4.41
C SER A 73 13.99 9.24 -4.13
N SER A 74 15.07 8.46 -4.19
CA SER A 74 16.44 8.97 -4.08
C SER A 74 16.79 9.83 -5.29
N GLU A 75 17.45 10.97 -5.06
CA GLU A 75 17.98 11.77 -6.18
C GLU A 75 19.21 11.11 -6.84
N ARG A 76 19.87 10.18 -6.15
CA ARG A 76 21.05 9.49 -6.66
C ARG A 76 20.70 8.36 -7.65
N SER A 77 19.49 7.81 -7.56
CA SER A 77 19.03 6.68 -8.37
C SER A 77 17.51 6.70 -8.46
N ALA A 78 16.97 6.76 -9.68
CA ALA A 78 15.53 6.71 -9.92
C ALA A 78 14.92 5.33 -9.60
N ASP A 79 15.75 4.28 -9.58
CA ASP A 79 15.33 2.92 -9.22
C ASP A 79 15.17 2.74 -7.71
N ASP A 80 15.71 3.67 -6.91
CA ASP A 80 15.70 3.64 -5.45
C ASP A 80 14.52 4.46 -4.92
N TYR A 81 13.48 3.77 -4.45
CA TYR A 81 12.31 4.42 -3.89
C TYR A 81 11.60 3.58 -2.83
N VAL A 82 10.84 4.28 -1.98
CA VAL A 82 9.82 3.75 -1.07
C VAL A 82 8.49 4.35 -1.50
N GLU A 83 7.45 3.54 -1.69
CA GLU A 83 6.13 3.97 -2.16
C GLU A 83 5.02 3.34 -1.31
N LEU A 84 4.01 4.12 -0.93
CA LEU A 84 2.77 3.60 -0.37
C LEU A 84 1.69 3.49 -1.42
N ALA A 85 0.97 2.37 -1.41
CA ALA A 85 -0.16 2.09 -2.30
C ALA A 85 -1.28 1.36 -1.55
N LEU A 86 -2.49 1.43 -2.09
CA LEU A 86 -3.61 0.57 -1.67
C LEU A 86 -3.48 -0.80 -2.34
N ASP A 87 -3.53 -1.87 -1.54
CA ASP A 87 -3.81 -3.21 -2.03
C ASP A 87 -5.29 -3.52 -1.78
N ALA A 88 -6.08 -3.47 -2.85
CA ALA A 88 -7.51 -3.75 -2.82
C ALA A 88 -7.86 -5.18 -3.24
N ASP A 89 -6.88 -5.97 -3.69
CA ASP A 89 -7.09 -7.32 -4.22
C ASP A 89 -7.11 -8.37 -3.10
N ARG A 90 -6.53 -8.05 -1.93
CA ARG A 90 -6.62 -8.88 -0.72
C ARG A 90 -8.03 -8.91 -0.14
N ASP A 91 -8.33 -10.02 0.57
CA ASP A 91 -9.62 -10.22 1.27
C ASP A 91 -9.99 -9.06 2.21
N ARG A 92 -8.97 -8.42 2.78
CA ARG A 92 -9.05 -7.13 3.46
C ARG A 92 -8.17 -6.13 2.72
N SER A 93 -8.76 -5.06 2.20
CA SER A 93 -8.02 -3.97 1.59
C SER A 93 -7.10 -3.33 2.62
N THR A 94 -5.82 -3.19 2.28
CA THR A 94 -4.76 -2.76 3.21
C THR A 94 -3.81 -1.79 2.52
N VAL A 95 -3.07 -1.02 3.30
CA VAL A 95 -2.00 -0.17 2.77
C VAL A 95 -0.74 -1.00 2.71
N ILE A 96 -0.06 -0.98 1.56
CA ILE A 96 1.22 -1.64 1.37
C ILE A 96 2.32 -0.61 1.17
N VAL A 97 3.52 -0.95 1.62
CA VAL A 97 4.76 -0.28 1.24
C VAL A 97 5.47 -1.12 0.19
N ARG A 98 5.84 -0.47 -0.91
CA ARG A 98 6.64 -1.01 -2.00
C ARG A 98 8.01 -0.37 -1.92
N VAL A 99 9.04 -1.19 -1.93
CA VAL A 99 10.42 -0.72 -1.95
C VAL A 99 11.10 -1.27 -3.16
N ASN A 100 11.79 -0.39 -3.87
CA ASN A 100 12.61 -0.78 -4.99
C ASN A 100 14.01 -0.23 -4.77
N ARG A 101 15.02 -1.07 -5.01
CA ARG A 101 16.42 -0.70 -4.82
C ARG A 101 17.32 -1.34 -5.87
N GLY A 102 18.16 -0.54 -6.49
CA GLY A 102 19.23 -0.98 -7.37
C GLY A 102 20.42 -1.48 -6.56
N ARG A 103 20.78 -2.75 -6.67
CA ARG A 103 22.00 -3.37 -6.10
C ARG A 103 22.96 -3.78 -7.22
N GLY A 104 23.84 -2.86 -7.61
CA GLY A 104 24.75 -3.07 -8.73
C GLY A 104 23.96 -3.22 -10.03
N ARG A 105 24.03 -4.40 -10.68
CA ARG A 105 23.23 -4.72 -11.89
C ARG A 105 21.85 -5.32 -11.59
N ARG A 106 21.50 -5.54 -10.32
CA ARG A 106 20.24 -6.19 -9.92
C ARG A 106 19.26 -5.17 -9.37
N LEU A 107 17.99 -5.38 -9.64
CA LEU A 107 16.90 -4.67 -8.98
C LEU A 107 16.30 -5.60 -7.92
N ILE A 108 16.11 -5.09 -6.71
CA ILE A 108 15.43 -5.80 -5.64
C ILE A 108 14.16 -5.03 -5.32
N SER A 109 13.03 -5.70 -5.43
CA SER A 109 11.73 -5.14 -5.08
C SER A 109 11.10 -5.97 -3.96
N SER A 110 10.46 -5.30 -3.00
CA SER A 110 9.74 -5.93 -1.91
C SER A 110 8.44 -5.18 -1.63
N GLU A 111 7.42 -5.92 -1.21
CA GLU A 111 6.13 -5.37 -0.80
C GLU A 111 5.73 -5.97 0.55
N ARG A 112 5.19 -5.15 1.45
CA ARG A 112 4.58 -5.61 2.71
C ARG A 112 3.49 -4.66 3.17
N GLU A 113 2.64 -5.14 4.08
CA GLU A 113 1.59 -4.33 4.69
C GLU A 113 2.15 -3.31 5.68
N VAL A 114 1.57 -2.11 5.69
CA VAL A 114 1.82 -1.09 6.71
C VAL A 114 1.03 -1.50 7.95
N LYS A 115 1.75 -1.88 9.01
CA LYS A 115 1.22 -2.38 10.29
C LYS A 115 0.11 -3.45 10.11
N PRO A 116 0.49 -4.74 9.91
CA PRO A 116 -0.46 -5.82 9.70
C PRO A 116 -1.57 -5.87 10.75
N GLY A 117 -2.81 -6.05 10.30
CA GLY A 117 -4.00 -6.18 11.16
C GLY A 117 -4.73 -4.86 11.46
N LYS A 118 -4.10 -3.71 11.25
CA LYS A 118 -4.71 -2.38 11.43
C LYS A 118 -5.51 -1.97 10.19
N GLY A 119 -6.69 -1.38 10.37
CA GLY A 119 -7.50 -0.87 9.27
C GLY A 119 -6.92 0.44 8.70
N ILE A 120 -7.21 0.74 7.43
CA ILE A 120 -6.71 1.95 6.74
C ILE A 120 -7.03 3.23 7.52
N ALA A 121 -8.23 3.32 8.11
CA ALA A 121 -8.68 4.48 8.87
C ALA A 121 -8.03 4.61 10.26
N GLU A 122 -7.39 3.56 10.76
CA GLU A 122 -6.73 3.53 12.06
C GLU A 122 -5.23 3.85 11.95
N LEU A 123 -4.65 3.78 10.76
CA LEU A 123 -3.25 4.10 10.51
C LEU A 123 -2.94 5.56 10.90
N SER A 124 -1.92 5.74 11.74
CA SER A 124 -1.45 7.06 12.18
C SER A 124 -0.29 7.57 11.33
N GLU A 125 0.08 8.83 11.54
CA GLU A 125 1.29 9.42 10.97
C GLU A 125 2.54 8.67 11.45
N GLU A 126 2.61 8.34 12.74
CA GLU A 126 3.69 7.57 13.35
C GLU A 126 3.84 6.19 12.71
N ASP A 127 2.73 5.48 12.45
CA ASP A 127 2.76 4.18 11.77
C ASP A 127 3.42 4.28 10.38
N VAL A 128 3.16 5.38 9.66
CA VAL A 128 3.76 5.64 8.34
C VAL A 128 5.23 5.98 8.48
N ILE A 129 5.60 6.89 9.38
CA ILE A 129 6.98 7.31 9.59
C ILE A 129 7.84 6.11 9.98
N ASP A 130 7.42 5.32 10.98
CA ASP A 130 8.10 4.09 11.40
C ASP A 130 8.36 3.16 10.22
N THR A 131 7.30 2.87 9.45
CA THR A 131 7.39 1.96 8.30
C THR A 131 8.37 2.49 7.27
N VAL A 132 8.32 3.78 6.94
CA VAL A 132 9.24 4.38 5.96
C VAL A 132 10.68 4.37 6.47
N LEU A 133 10.91 4.66 7.75
CA LEU A 133 12.26 4.63 8.35
C LEU A 133 12.85 3.22 8.35
N GLU A 134 12.05 2.20 8.69
CA GLU A 134 12.44 0.79 8.59
C GLU A 134 12.91 0.43 7.17
N GLU A 135 12.20 0.90 6.14
CA GLU A 135 12.55 0.66 4.74
C GLU A 135 13.70 1.50 4.22
N LEU A 136 14.00 2.64 4.86
CA LEU A 136 15.08 3.54 4.46
C LEU A 136 16.48 3.08 4.90
N ALA A 137 16.58 2.28 5.96
CA ALA A 137 17.86 1.83 6.52
C ALA A 137 18.83 1.26 5.45
N PRO A 138 18.40 0.39 4.50
CA PRO A 138 19.28 -0.16 3.47
C PRO A 138 19.77 0.85 2.41
N PHE A 139 19.14 2.03 2.31
CA PHE A 139 19.55 3.09 1.37
C PHE A 139 20.63 4.00 1.96
N VAL A 140 20.65 4.16 3.29
CA VAL A 140 21.56 5.04 4.03
C VAL A 140 22.92 4.38 4.30
N GLU A 141 22.95 3.06 4.48
CA GLU A 141 24.19 2.29 4.71
C GLU A 141 25.16 2.21 3.50
N ARG A 142 24.89 2.92 2.40
CA ARG A 142 25.60 2.80 1.11
C ARG A 142 26.50 3.98 0.77
#